data_AF-A0A4P0Y9W0-F1
#
_entry.id   AF-A0A4P0Y9W0-F1
#
_cell.length_a   1.000
_cell.length_b   1.000
_cell.length_c   1.000
_cell.angle_alpha   90.00
_cell.angle_beta   90.00
_cell.angle_gamma   90.00
#
_symmetry.space_group_name_H-M   'P 1'
#
loop_
_entity.id
_entity.type
_entity.pdbx_description
1 polymer ?
#
loop_
_entity_poly.entity_id
_entity_poly.type
_entity_poly.pdbx_seq_one_letter_code
_entity_poly.pdbx_strand_id
1 'polypeptide(L)' 'MLSGQEMRLVPGGLTRVALTEGSLVVNSSQGGGTKDTWVMEDDASC' A
#
# COMPACT_ATOMS: atom_id res chain seq x y z
N MET A 1 20.02 -2.49 -12.93
CA MET A 1 18.63 -2.02 -12.73
C MET A 1 18.14 -1.51 -14.06
N LEU A 2 16.97 -1.97 -14.52
CA LEU A 2 16.33 -1.46 -15.73
C LEU A 2 15.18 -0.57 -15.27
N SER A 3 15.28 0.73 -15.54
CA SER A 3 14.23 1.72 -15.27
C SER A 3 13.96 2.50 -16.55
N GLY A 4 12.71 2.94 -16.76
CA GLY A 4 12.32 3.75 -17.92
C GLY A 4 12.97 5.14 -17.92
N GLN A 5 12.79 5.88 -19.02
CA GLN A 5 13.30 7.26 -19.15
C GLN A 5 12.63 8.23 -18.16
N GLU A 6 11.38 7.95 -17.80
CA GLU A 6 10.61 8.74 -16.83
C GLU A 6 10.17 7.88 -15.65
N MET A 7 10.09 8.49 -14.47
CA MET A 7 9.49 7.88 -13.28
C MET A 7 8.15 8.54 -12.99
N ARG A 8 7.11 7.72 -12.90
CA ARG A 8 5.76 8.13 -12.48
C ARG A 8 5.30 7.22 -11.35
N LEU A 9 4.67 7.79 -10.34
CA LEU A 9 3.97 7.04 -9.29
C LEU A 9 2.48 6.97 -9.62
N VAL A 10 1.88 5.81 -9.34
CA VAL A 10 0.42 5.63 -9.37
C VAL A 10 -0.13 6.03 -8.00
N PRO A 11 -1.23 6.80 -7.91
CA PRO A 11 -1.85 7.17 -6.65
C PRO A 11 -2.50 5.95 -5.99
N GLY A 12 -1.70 5.22 -5.22
CA GLY A 12 -2.14 4.05 -4.48
C GLY A 12 -0.97 3.32 -3.84
N GLY A 13 -1.28 2.22 -3.14
CA GLY A 13 -0.26 1.42 -2.49
C GLY A 13 -0.77 0.08 -1.98
N LEU A 14 0.18 -0.81 -1.69
CA LEU A 14 -0.08 -2.08 -1.02
C LEU A 14 0.27 -1.92 0.46
N THR A 15 -0.73 -1.96 1.34
CA THR A 15 -0.53 -1.89 2.78
C THR A 15 -0.43 -3.28 3.37
N ARG A 16 0.62 -3.55 4.15
CA ARG A 16 0.75 -4.79 4.93
C ARG A 16 0.07 -4.64 6.29
N VAL A 17 -0.64 -5.66 6.74
CA VAL A 17 -1.37 -5.64 8.02
C VAL A 17 -1.03 -6.87 8.86
N ALA A 18 -1.03 -6.72 10.18
CA ALA A 18 -1.03 -7.85 11.10
C ALA A 18 -2.50 -8.21 11.38
N LEU A 19 -2.90 -9.45 11.10
CA LEU A 19 -4.30 -9.86 11.25
C LEU A 19 -4.63 -10.29 12.69
N THR A 20 -3.61 -10.71 13.45
CA THR A 20 -3.74 -11.11 14.86
C THR A 20 -3.62 -9.90 15.77
N GLU A 21 -4.55 -9.74 16.70
CA GLU A 21 -4.53 -8.68 17.70
C GLU A 21 -3.23 -8.70 18.53
N GLY A 22 -2.63 -7.53 18.76
CA GLY A 22 -1.36 -7.39 19.46
C GLY A 22 -0.12 -7.82 18.65
N SER A 23 -0.29 -8.44 17.48
CA SER A 23 0.83 -8.79 16.60
C SER A 23 1.33 -7.58 15.82
N LEU A 24 2.65 -7.48 15.69
CA LEU A 24 3.32 -6.53 14.80
C LEU A 24 3.86 -7.22 13.53
N VAL A 25 3.64 -8.53 13.41
CA VAL A 25 4.15 -9.32 12.30
C VAL A 25 3.19 -9.24 11.12
N VAL A 26 3.63 -8.56 10.07
CA VAL A 26 2.85 -8.38 8.85
C VAL A 26 3.25 -9.35 7.73
N ASN A 27 4.21 -10.27 7.96
CA ASN A 27 4.58 -11.31 7.00
C ASN A 27 3.47 -12.37 6.89
N SER A 28 3.14 -12.78 5.66
CA SER A 28 2.04 -13.70 5.35
C SER A 28 2.30 -15.12 5.85
N SER A 29 3.56 -15.56 5.96
CA SER A 29 3.88 -16.86 6.55
C SER A 29 3.54 -16.94 8.05
N GLN A 30 3.24 -15.80 8.69
CA GLN A 30 2.98 -15.67 10.13
C GLN A 30 1.66 -14.95 10.42
N GLY A 31 0.70 -15.02 9.50
CA GLY A 31 -0.63 -14.42 9.70
C GLY A 31 -0.72 -12.92 9.38
N GLY A 32 0.25 -12.38 8.65
CA GLY A 32 0.14 -11.07 8.04
C GLY A 32 -0.67 -11.08 6.74
N GLY A 33 -1.27 -9.94 6.40
CA GLY A 33 -2.09 -9.77 5.21
C GLY A 33 -1.72 -8.53 4.41
N THR A 34 -2.51 -8.26 3.39
CA THR A 34 -2.42 -7.05 2.56
C THR A 34 -3.77 -6.39 2.43
N LYS A 35 -3.76 -5.07 2.18
CA LYS A 35 -4.90 -4.26 1.76
C LYS A 35 -4.47 -3.29 0.67
N ASP A 36 -5.37 -3.00 -0.25
CA ASP A 36 -5.16 -1.93 -1.22
C ASP A 36 -5.35 -0.58 -0.53
N THR A 37 -4.53 0.39 -0.89
CA THR A 37 -4.63 1.79 -0.45
C THR A 37 -4.92 2.64 -1.66
N TRP A 38 -6.08 3.30 -1.66
CA TRP A 38 -6.47 4.23 -2.70
C TRP A 38 -6.24 5.65 -2.20
N VAL A 39 -5.49 6.45 -2.97
CA VAL A 39 -5.30 7.87 -2.68
C VAL A 39 -6.37 8.61 -3.45
N MET A 40 -7.35 9.16 -2.74
CA MET A 40 -8.42 9.96 -3.34
C MET A 40 -7.86 11.34 -3.70
N GLU A 41 -8.28 11.86 -4.86
CA GLU A 41 -8.03 13.25 -5.20
C GLU A 41 -8.92 14.14 -4.31
N ASP A 42 -8.37 15.26 -3.81
CA ASP A 42 -9.20 16.27 -3.15
C ASP A 42 -10.13 16.90 -4.19
N ASP A 43 -11.42 17.04 -3.87
CA ASP A 43 -12.41 17.79 -4.66
C ASP A 43 -12.09 19.31 -4.61
N ALA A 44 -10.96 19.73 -5.20
CA ALA A 44 -10.57 21.13 -5.33
C ALA A 44 -11.24 21.83 -6.53
N SER A 45 -12.51 21.51 -6.78
CA SER A 45 -13.39 22.25 -7.69
C SER A 45 -14.70 22.60 -6.99
N CYS A 46 -14.66 23.65 -6.18
CA CYS A 46 -15.79 24.50 -5.86
C CYS A 46 -15.35 25.96 -6.01
#